data_AF-A0A816GNT7-F1
#
_entry.id   AF-A0A816GNT7-F1
#
_cell.length_a   1.000
_cell.length_b   1.000
_cell.length_c   1.000
_cell.angle_alpha   90.00
_cell.angle_beta   90.00
_cell.angle_gamma   90.00
#
_symmetry.space_group_name_H-M   'P 1'
#
loop_
_entity.id
_entity.type
_entity.pdbx_description
1 polymer ?
#
loop_
_entity_poly.entity_id
_entity_poly.type
_entity_poly.pdbx_seq_one_letter_code
_entity_poly.pdbx_strand_id
1 'polypeptide(L)'
;MLAVSMSEEEVENRLLEDIEHLACIVVVNSPPYPDVFKARLRIENAFHSYQMNRFDIEKEMLSSLKDIREFPIQDKKQIFDPICAKVKLYSSVIGEQMNDNIPVNGQYWWSNVRQAVRFYDAMASIQQHDAPTVFLELSPHPVLATSIRECYE
;
A
#
# COMPACT_ATOMS: atom_id res chain seq x y z
N MET A 1 9.81 13.20 -3.67
CA MET A 1 9.83 12.13 -2.64
C MET A 1 11.26 11.95 -2.15
N LEU A 2 11.47 11.51 -0.91
CA LEU A 2 12.79 11.22 -0.36
C LEU A 2 12.79 9.75 0.09
N ALA A 3 13.69 8.94 -0.45
CA ALA A 3 13.96 7.62 0.08
C ALA A 3 14.98 7.75 1.21
N VAL A 4 14.74 7.07 2.32
CA VAL A 4 15.61 7.07 3.50
C VAL A 4 15.76 5.65 4.03
N SER A 5 16.93 5.31 4.56
CA SER A 5 17.15 4.09 5.34
C SER A 5 17.05 4.43 6.82
N MET A 6 15.84 4.35 7.36
CA MET A 6 15.46 4.60 8.75
C MET A 6 14.20 3.77 9.03
N SER A 7 13.96 3.40 10.29
CA SER A 7 12.68 2.79 10.66
C SER A 7 11.54 3.82 10.52
N GLU A 8 10.30 3.33 10.42
CA GLU A 8 9.12 4.21 10.41
C GLU A 8 9.10 5.14 11.64
N GLU A 9 9.32 4.57 12.83
CA GLU A 9 9.41 5.31 14.10
C GLU A 9 10.53 6.37 14.08
N GLU A 10 11.70 6.05 13.51
CA GLU A 10 12.80 7.02 13.39
C GLU A 10 12.45 8.17 12.44
N VAL A 11 11.74 7.89 11.33
CA VAL A 11 11.28 8.93 10.40
C VAL A 11 10.27 9.84 11.09
N GLU A 12 9.30 9.27 11.79
CA GLU A 12 8.31 10.03 12.56
C GLU A 12 9.00 10.94 13.59
N ASN A 13 9.83 10.35 14.46
CA ASN A 13 10.43 11.07 15.57
C ASN A 13 11.56 12.03 15.18
N ARG A 14 12.25 11.83 14.05
CA ARG A 14 13.45 12.64 13.70
C ARG A 14 13.28 13.51 12.47
N LEU A 15 12.45 13.09 11.51
CA LEU A 15 12.27 13.81 10.25
C LEU A 15 10.93 14.52 10.19
N LEU A 16 9.89 14.00 10.86
CA LEU A 16 8.55 14.55 10.77
C LEU A 16 8.13 15.39 11.97
N GLU A 17 8.72 15.21 13.17
CA GLU A 17 8.36 15.90 14.43
C GLU A 17 7.93 17.38 14.25
N ASP A 18 8.68 18.18 13.50
CA ASP A 18 8.37 19.62 13.27
C ASP A 18 7.65 19.93 11.94
N ILE A 19 7.52 18.96 11.05
CA ILE A 19 7.05 19.15 9.67
C ILE A 19 5.97 18.15 9.21
N GLU A 20 5.26 17.49 10.13
CA GLU A 20 4.17 16.55 9.81
C GLU A 20 3.09 17.16 8.89
N HIS A 21 2.93 18.49 8.95
CA HIS A 21 2.01 19.24 8.10
C HIS A 21 2.52 19.47 6.66
N LEU A 22 3.80 19.20 6.39
CA LEU A 22 4.47 19.38 5.10
C LEU A 22 5.03 18.08 4.51
N ALA A 23 5.13 17.02 5.30
CA ALA A 23 5.67 15.74 4.88
C ALA A 23 4.95 14.59 5.58
N CYS A 24 4.90 13.44 4.92
CA CYS A 24 4.35 12.22 5.47
C CYS A 24 5.11 11.02 4.91
N ILE A 25 4.97 9.88 5.57
CA ILE A 25 5.44 8.60 5.06
C ILE A 25 4.53 8.17 3.90
N VAL A 26 5.15 7.71 2.82
CA VAL A 26 4.46 7.35 1.57
C VAL A 26 4.57 5.85 1.27
N VAL A 27 5.67 5.21 1.70
CA VAL A 27 5.96 3.80 1.47
C VAL A 27 6.85 3.32 2.62
N VAL A 28 6.55 2.13 3.16
CA VAL A 28 7.46 1.34 4.01
C VAL A 28 7.72 0.02 3.28
N ASN A 29 8.89 -0.11 2.66
CA ASN A 29 9.20 -1.19 1.72
C ASN A 29 10.18 -2.25 2.26
N SER A 30 10.88 -2.00 3.35
CA SER A 30 11.91 -2.89 3.89
C SER A 30 12.11 -2.64 5.39
N PRO A 31 12.74 -3.57 6.12
CA PRO A 31 13.25 -3.26 7.45
C PRO A 31 14.33 -2.15 7.39
N PRO A 32 14.61 -1.49 8.53
CA PRO A 32 15.67 -0.47 8.60
C PRO A 32 17.04 -1.10 8.35
N TYR A 33 17.88 -0.45 7.54
CA TYR A 33 19.28 -0.83 7.39
C TYR A 33 20.19 -0.07 8.37
N PRO A 34 21.29 -0.70 8.82
CA PRO A 34 22.25 -0.06 9.72
C PRO A 34 22.96 1.15 9.09
N ASP A 35 23.03 1.22 7.75
CA ASP A 35 23.67 2.32 7.05
C ASP A 35 22.68 3.43 6.67
N VAL A 36 23.11 4.68 6.84
CA VAL A 36 22.30 5.87 6.50
C VAL A 36 22.33 6.11 4.99
N PHE A 37 21.24 5.76 4.33
CA PHE A 37 20.98 6.08 2.93
C PHE A 37 19.93 7.19 2.81
N LYS A 38 20.14 8.16 1.91
CA LYS A 38 19.15 9.19 1.55
C LYS A 38 19.24 9.50 0.05
N ALA A 39 18.12 9.42 -0.66
CA ALA A 39 18.05 9.76 -2.08
C ALA A 39 16.78 10.56 -2.41
N ARG A 40 16.95 11.72 -3.05
CA ARG A 40 15.82 12.51 -3.55
C ARG A 40 15.31 11.89 -4.85
N LEU A 41 14.06 11.46 -4.83
CA LEU A 41 13.37 10.91 -5.99
C LEU A 41 12.54 11.99 -6.68
N ARG A 42 12.77 12.16 -7.98
CA ARG A 42 11.93 12.99 -8.84
C ARG A 42 10.66 12.20 -9.16
N ILE A 43 9.53 12.77 -8.82
CA ILE A 43 8.20 12.20 -9.07
C ILE A 43 7.38 13.23 -9.85
N GLU A 44 6.47 12.74 -10.67
CA GLU A 44 5.50 13.59 -11.38
C GLU A 44 4.25 13.85 -10.53
N ASN A 45 3.84 12.84 -9.74
CA ASN A 45 2.66 12.88 -8.90
C ASN A 45 3.03 12.52 -7.46
N ALA A 46 2.41 13.21 -6.49
CA ALA A 46 2.61 12.98 -5.06
C ALA A 46 1.50 12.09 -4.47
N PHE A 47 1.33 10.90 -5.03
CA PHE A 47 0.48 9.87 -4.45
C PHE A 47 0.92 9.52 -3.02
N HIS A 48 0.00 8.96 -2.24
CA HIS A 48 0.20 8.57 -0.84
C HIS A 48 0.49 9.75 0.10
N SER A 49 0.23 10.99 -0.34
CA SER A 49 0.55 12.20 0.40
C SER A 49 -0.65 13.10 0.65
N TYR A 50 -0.50 14.06 1.56
CA TYR A 50 -1.50 15.10 1.82
C TYR A 50 -1.86 15.94 0.58
N GLN A 51 -1.02 15.95 -0.46
CA GLN A 51 -1.33 16.65 -1.71
C GLN A 51 -2.55 16.06 -2.42
N MET A 52 -2.84 14.78 -2.18
CA MET A 52 -4.05 14.12 -2.70
C MET A 52 -5.33 14.73 -2.11
N ASN A 53 -5.28 15.33 -0.92
CA ASN A 53 -6.45 15.96 -0.30
C ASN A 53 -6.83 17.31 -0.96
N ARG A 54 -6.08 17.76 -1.96
CA ARG A 54 -6.33 19.03 -2.65
C ARG A 54 -7.36 18.86 -3.76
N PHE A 55 -7.98 19.97 -4.16
CA PHE A 55 -8.80 20.07 -5.38
C PHE A 55 -9.90 19.00 -5.51
N ASP A 56 -10.55 18.63 -4.40
CA ASP A 56 -11.67 17.68 -4.37
C ASP A 56 -11.37 16.30 -5.00
N ILE A 57 -10.09 15.90 -5.13
CA ILE A 57 -9.72 14.63 -5.79
C ILE A 57 -10.42 13.43 -5.14
N GLU A 58 -10.55 13.42 -3.81
CA GLU A 58 -11.30 12.38 -3.09
C GLU A 58 -12.73 12.26 -3.64
N LYS A 59 -13.43 13.38 -3.75
CA LYS A 59 -14.82 13.40 -4.22
C LYS A 59 -14.93 12.98 -5.69
N GLU A 60 -14.02 13.43 -6.54
CA GLU A 60 -13.98 13.04 -7.95
C GLU A 60 -13.70 11.55 -8.12
N MET A 61 -12.75 11.02 -7.35
CA MET A 61 -12.39 9.61 -7.35
C MET A 61 -13.54 8.76 -6.83
N LEU A 62 -14.14 9.11 -5.68
CA LEU A 62 -15.31 8.40 -5.14
C LEU A 62 -16.50 8.44 -6.10
N SER A 63 -16.71 9.57 -6.81
CA SER A 63 -17.74 9.66 -7.85
C SER A 63 -17.45 8.75 -9.04
N SER A 64 -16.18 8.70 -9.47
CA SER A 64 -15.73 7.85 -10.60
C SER A 64 -15.77 6.37 -10.26
N LEU A 65 -15.58 6.02 -8.99
CA LEU A 65 -15.54 4.64 -8.48
C LEU A 65 -16.86 4.20 -7.84
N LYS A 66 -17.93 5.02 -7.91
CA LYS A 66 -19.23 4.72 -7.30
C LYS A 66 -19.83 3.38 -7.74
N ASP A 67 -19.50 2.94 -8.95
CA ASP A 67 -20.01 1.71 -9.55
C ASP A 67 -19.11 0.50 -9.25
N ILE A 68 -17.97 0.70 -8.58
CA ILE A 68 -17.21 -0.40 -7.96
C ILE A 68 -18.06 -0.91 -6.81
N ARG A 69 -18.81 -1.95 -7.11
CA ARG A 69 -19.69 -2.62 -6.16
C ARG A 69 -18.89 -3.03 -4.92
N GLU A 70 -19.50 -2.81 -3.76
CA GLU A 70 -19.13 -3.54 -2.56
C GLU A 70 -19.14 -5.03 -2.87
N PHE A 71 -18.27 -5.80 -2.24
CA PHE A 71 -18.26 -7.25 -2.34
C PHE A 71 -19.15 -7.82 -1.22
N PRO A 72 -20.49 -7.96 -1.36
CA PRO A 72 -21.22 -8.85 -0.48
C PRO A 72 -20.96 -10.28 -0.96
N ILE A 73 -20.21 -11.05 -0.19
CA ILE A 73 -19.91 -12.46 -0.50
C ILE A 73 -21.15 -13.37 -0.33
N GLN A 74 -22.33 -12.83 -0.02
CA GLN A 74 -23.58 -13.62 0.01
C GLN A 74 -24.80 -12.83 -0.49
N ASP A 75 -25.14 -12.97 -1.77
CA ASP A 75 -26.54 -13.20 -2.16
C ASP A 75 -26.63 -13.95 -3.51
N LYS A 76 -27.18 -15.17 -3.49
CA LYS A 76 -27.10 -16.17 -4.57
C LYS A 76 -28.04 -15.92 -5.77
N LYS A 77 -28.48 -14.69 -6.03
CA LYS A 77 -29.61 -14.46 -6.96
C LYS A 77 -29.45 -13.42 -8.07
N GLN A 78 -28.26 -12.89 -8.33
CA GLN A 78 -28.05 -12.12 -9.56
C GLN A 78 -26.86 -12.62 -10.37
N ILE A 79 -27.15 -12.84 -11.65
CA ILE A 79 -26.32 -13.41 -12.70
C ILE A 79 -25.26 -12.37 -13.10
N PHE A 80 -24.31 -12.12 -12.21
CA PHE A 80 -22.95 -11.63 -12.43
C PHE A 80 -22.24 -11.91 -11.12
N ASP A 81 -21.58 -13.07 -11.05
CA ASP A 81 -20.86 -13.55 -9.88
C ASP A 81 -19.92 -12.44 -9.39
N PRO A 82 -20.07 -11.87 -8.18
CA PRO A 82 -19.05 -11.01 -7.62
C PRO A 82 -17.82 -11.89 -7.47
N ILE A 83 -16.80 -11.64 -8.29
CA ILE A 83 -15.60 -12.48 -8.39
C ILE A 83 -14.90 -12.44 -7.03
N CYS A 84 -15.20 -13.38 -6.14
CA CYS A 84 -14.41 -13.60 -4.94
C CYS A 84 -12.96 -13.85 -5.39
N ALA A 85 -12.01 -13.20 -4.73
CA ALA A 85 -10.60 -13.41 -5.02
C ALA A 85 -10.30 -14.90 -4.88
N LYS A 86 -10.03 -15.59 -6.00
CA LYS A 86 -9.72 -17.03 -6.02
C LYS A 86 -8.34 -17.33 -5.44
N VAL A 87 -7.53 -16.29 -5.27
CA VAL A 87 -6.19 -16.31 -4.70
C VAL A 87 -6.18 -15.31 -3.56
N LYS A 88 -5.46 -15.62 -2.48
CA LYS A 88 -5.29 -14.71 -1.35
C LYS A 88 -4.69 -13.38 -1.85
N LEU A 89 -5.27 -12.28 -1.38
CA LEU A 89 -4.77 -10.94 -1.63
C LEU A 89 -4.21 -10.38 -0.33
N TYR A 90 -2.95 -9.97 -0.34
CA TYR A 90 -2.34 -9.22 0.75
C TYR A 90 -2.32 -7.76 0.34
N SER A 91 -2.96 -6.91 1.14
CA SER A 91 -3.17 -5.52 0.77
C SER A 91 -2.08 -4.64 1.36
N SER A 92 -1.47 -3.82 0.51
CA SER A 92 -0.50 -2.81 0.91
C SER A 92 -1.14 -1.56 1.53
N VAL A 93 -2.46 -1.53 1.72
CA VAL A 93 -3.16 -0.45 2.44
C VAL A 93 -3.27 -0.80 3.91
N ILE A 94 -3.67 -2.04 4.19
CA ILE A 94 -3.86 -2.57 5.55
C ILE A 94 -2.61 -3.27 6.10
N GLY A 95 -1.69 -3.72 5.23
CA GLY A 95 -0.49 -4.45 5.63
C GLY A 95 -0.74 -5.92 5.99
N GLU A 96 -1.90 -6.49 5.62
CA GLU A 96 -2.32 -7.84 6.00
C GLU A 96 -3.10 -8.54 4.88
N GLN A 97 -3.42 -9.83 5.10
CA GLN A 97 -4.30 -10.58 4.21
C GLN A 97 -5.72 -9.97 4.22
N MET A 98 -6.23 -9.64 3.04
CA MET A 98 -7.63 -9.27 2.86
C MET A 98 -8.54 -10.41 3.32
N ASN A 99 -9.55 -10.07 4.10
CA ASN A 99 -10.61 -10.98 4.52
C ASN A 99 -11.97 -10.54 3.96
N ASP A 100 -12.94 -11.46 4.03
CA ASP A 100 -14.28 -11.29 3.45
C ASP A 100 -15.08 -10.12 4.05
N ASN A 101 -14.63 -9.52 5.16
CA ASN A 101 -15.31 -8.42 5.84
C ASN A 101 -14.81 -7.03 5.38
N ILE A 102 -13.73 -6.95 4.60
CA ILE A 102 -13.18 -5.67 4.14
C ILE A 102 -13.60 -5.44 2.67
N PRO A 103 -14.56 -4.53 2.40
CA PRO A 103 -15.01 -4.27 1.03
C PRO A 103 -13.93 -3.55 0.22
N VAL A 104 -13.59 -4.07 -0.95
CA VAL A 104 -12.70 -3.41 -1.93
C VAL A 104 -13.54 -2.45 -2.81
N ASN A 105 -14.08 -1.40 -2.17
CA ASN A 105 -14.95 -0.41 -2.81
C ASN A 105 -14.17 0.88 -3.17
N GLY A 106 -14.87 1.92 -3.61
CA GLY A 106 -14.26 3.22 -3.92
C GLY A 106 -13.45 3.81 -2.74
N GLN A 107 -13.89 3.58 -1.50
CA GLN A 107 -13.16 4.05 -0.31
C GLN A 107 -11.83 3.32 -0.14
N TYR A 108 -11.79 2.00 -0.38
CA TYR A 108 -10.55 1.24 -0.36
C TYR A 108 -9.55 1.79 -1.37
N TRP A 109 -9.99 2.07 -2.60
CA TRP A 109 -9.11 2.60 -3.65
C TRP A 109 -8.66 4.03 -3.37
N TRP A 110 -9.51 4.86 -2.77
CA TRP A 110 -9.10 6.16 -2.26
C TRP A 110 -8.01 6.01 -1.20
N SER A 111 -8.21 5.13 -0.21
CA SER A 111 -7.21 4.82 0.80
C SER A 111 -5.92 4.28 0.16
N ASN A 112 -6.01 3.46 -0.88
CA ASN A 112 -4.83 2.96 -1.60
C ASN A 112 -4.00 4.09 -2.22
N VAL A 113 -4.65 5.07 -2.85
CA VAL A 113 -3.97 6.20 -3.49
C VAL A 113 -3.52 7.26 -2.48
N ARG A 114 -4.20 7.37 -1.33
CA ARG A 114 -3.94 8.41 -0.32
C ARG A 114 -3.01 7.96 0.80
N GLN A 115 -3.15 6.74 1.31
CA GLN A 115 -2.40 6.26 2.48
C GLN A 115 -1.05 5.68 2.06
N ALA A 116 -0.14 5.58 3.04
CA ALA A 116 1.17 4.98 2.83
C ALA A 116 1.06 3.52 2.36
N VAL A 117 1.96 3.11 1.47
CA VAL A 117 2.07 1.72 1.03
C VAL A 117 2.79 0.91 2.13
N ARG A 118 2.04 0.04 2.81
CA ARG A 118 2.48 -0.90 3.85
C ARG A 118 3.07 -2.19 3.26
N PHE A 119 4.09 -2.06 2.40
CA PHE A 119 4.65 -3.22 1.70
C PHE A 119 5.38 -4.19 2.64
N TYR A 120 6.21 -3.66 3.54
CA TYR A 120 6.92 -4.48 4.53
C TYR A 120 5.96 -5.30 5.40
N ASP A 121 4.91 -4.66 5.93
CA ASP A 121 3.90 -5.35 6.74
C ASP A 121 3.17 -6.44 5.96
N ALA A 122 2.78 -6.14 4.71
CA ALA A 122 2.15 -7.13 3.84
C ALA A 122 3.07 -8.34 3.57
N MET A 123 4.38 -8.12 3.37
CA MET A 123 5.36 -9.19 3.22
C MET A 123 5.53 -10.01 4.51
N ALA A 124 5.52 -9.35 5.67
CA ALA A 124 5.55 -10.02 6.97
C ALA A 124 4.30 -10.88 7.18
N SER A 125 3.11 -10.38 6.79
CA SER A 125 1.86 -11.13 6.82
C SER A 125 1.90 -12.35 5.89
N ILE A 126 2.44 -12.21 4.67
CA ILE A 126 2.67 -13.34 3.75
C ILE A 126 3.56 -14.40 4.41
N GLN A 127 4.66 -13.98 5.03
CA GLN A 127 5.59 -14.90 5.68
C GLN A 127 4.94 -15.62 6.86
N GLN A 128 4.12 -14.93 7.65
CA GLN A 128 3.44 -15.50 8.80
C GLN A 128 2.37 -16.53 8.40
N HIS A 129 1.63 -16.28 7.32
CA HIS A 129 0.47 -17.10 6.96
C HIS A 129 0.77 -18.19 5.91
N ASP A 130 1.67 -17.91 4.96
CA ASP A 130 1.93 -18.79 3.81
C ASP A 130 3.40 -19.24 3.70
N ALA A 131 4.35 -18.47 4.23
CA ALA A 131 5.79 -18.74 4.20
C ALA A 131 6.33 -19.24 2.84
N PRO A 132 6.05 -18.55 1.72
CA PRO A 132 6.46 -18.99 0.40
C PRO A 132 7.99 -18.87 0.22
N THR A 133 8.57 -19.76 -0.59
CA THR A 133 10.01 -19.76 -0.91
C THR A 133 10.33 -19.20 -2.30
N VAL A 134 9.30 -18.88 -3.09
CA VAL A 134 9.45 -18.38 -4.46
C VAL A 134 8.54 -17.17 -4.66
N PHE A 135 9.12 -16.08 -5.16
CA PHE A 135 8.41 -14.85 -5.53
C PHE A 135 8.57 -14.58 -7.02
N LEU A 136 7.48 -14.20 -7.67
CA LEU A 136 7.48 -13.78 -9.08
C LEU A 136 6.96 -12.34 -9.17
N GLU A 137 7.83 -11.42 -9.56
CA GLU A 137 7.44 -10.04 -9.86
C GLU A 137 6.91 -9.94 -11.30
N LEU A 138 5.66 -9.52 -11.45
CA LEU A 138 5.03 -9.29 -12.76
C LEU A 138 5.14 -7.80 -13.13
N SER A 139 6.28 -7.41 -13.70
CA SER A 139 6.55 -6.01 -14.10
C SER A 139 7.45 -5.93 -15.33
N PRO A 140 7.43 -4.82 -16.10
CA PRO A 140 8.36 -4.62 -17.21
C PRO A 140 9.82 -4.41 -16.73
N HIS A 141 9.99 -3.96 -15.48
CA HIS A 141 11.27 -3.70 -14.85
C HIS A 141 11.21 -4.14 -13.38
N PRO A 142 12.13 -5.01 -12.91
CA PRO A 142 12.07 -5.57 -11.56
C PRO A 142 12.50 -4.52 -10.53
N VAL A 143 11.54 -3.94 -9.82
CA VAL A 143 11.77 -2.88 -8.82
C VAL A 143 11.53 -3.37 -7.39
N LEU A 144 10.79 -4.47 -7.21
CA LEU A 144 10.47 -5.03 -5.89
C LEU A 144 11.44 -6.13 -5.46
N ALA A 145 12.14 -6.75 -6.41
CA ALA A 145 13.04 -7.88 -6.16
C ALA A 145 14.11 -7.63 -5.08
N THR A 146 14.58 -6.39 -4.92
CA THR A 146 15.48 -6.02 -3.82
C THR A 146 14.70 -6.04 -2.51
N SER A 147 13.68 -5.19 -2.36
CA SER A 147 12.86 -5.09 -1.13
C SER A 147 12.26 -6.41 -0.66
N ILE A 148 11.84 -7.29 -1.57
CA ILE A 148 11.39 -8.65 -1.23
C ILE A 148 12.49 -9.43 -0.51
N ARG A 149 13.74 -9.38 -0.98
CA ARG A 149 14.86 -10.06 -0.32
C ARG A 149 15.13 -9.49 1.07
N GLU A 150 15.11 -8.17 1.20
CA GLU A 150 15.37 -7.49 2.49
C GLU A 150 14.32 -7.85 3.55
N CYS A 151 13.09 -8.19 3.15
CA CYS A 151 12.06 -8.65 4.08
C CYS A 151 12.28 -10.09 4.59
N TYR A 152 13.22 -10.85 4.00
CA TYR A 152 13.44 -12.29 4.23
C TYR A 152 14.87 -12.63 4.68
N GLU A 153 15.77 -11.65 4.64
CA GLU A 153 17.14 -11.73 5.20
C GLU A 153 17.14 -11.37 6.69
#